data_AF-A0A073IVA6-F1
#
_entry.id   AF-A0A073IVA6-F1
#
_cell.length_a   1.000
_cell.length_b   1.000
_cell.length_c   1.000
_cell.angle_alpha   90.00
_cell.angle_beta   90.00
_cell.angle_gamma   90.00
#
_symmetry.space_group_name_H-M   'P 1'
#
loop_
_entity.id
_entity.type
_entity.pdbx_description
1 polymer ?
#
loop_
_entity_poly.entity_id
_entity_poly.type
_entity_poly.pdbx_seq_one_letter_code
_entity_poly.pdbx_strand_id
1 'polypeptide(L)' 'MDPVPGYPLDARALHLFENDVDPLYRIHGCASGRELGKAASSGCIRRFNQDAIDLHDRAIHSTSVIVLHSMKPAELAGLY' A
#
# COMPACT_ATOMS: atom_id res chain seq x y z
N MET A 1 -11.57 -8.38 -9.52
CA MET A 1 -12.58 -8.75 -8.51
C MET A 1 -13.30 -7.47 -8.13
N ASP A 2 -14.63 -7.49 -8.10
CA ASP A 2 -15.43 -6.34 -7.69
C ASP A 2 -15.29 -6.04 -6.19
N PRO A 3 -15.36 -4.77 -5.76
CA PRO A 3 -15.22 -4.42 -4.34
C PRO A 3 -16.38 -4.98 -3.51
N VAL A 4 -16.07 -5.79 -2.50
CA VAL A 4 -17.04 -6.33 -1.55
C VAL A 4 -17.11 -5.43 -0.31
N PRO A 5 -18.28 -4.91 0.08
CA PRO A 5 -18.45 -4.15 1.31
C PRO A 5 -18.05 -5.00 2.53
N GLY A 6 -17.04 -4.56 3.29
CA GLY A 6 -16.60 -5.22 4.53
C GLY A 6 -15.30 -6.01 4.46
N TYR A 7 -14.64 -6.10 3.30
CA TYR A 7 -13.29 -6.65 3.21
C TYR A 7 -12.22 -5.58 3.51
N PRO A 8 -11.23 -5.85 4.37
CA PRO A 8 -10.18 -4.89 4.75
C PRO A 8 -9.15 -4.60 3.64
N LEU A 9 -9.27 -5.27 2.48
CA LEU A 9 -8.65 -4.84 1.24
C LEU A 9 -9.61 -3.81 0.62
N ASP A 10 -9.40 -2.56 1.03
CA ASP A 10 -10.16 -1.36 0.65
C ASP A 10 -10.26 -1.14 -0.87
N ALA A 11 -10.73 0.04 -1.29
CA ALA A 11 -10.99 0.47 -2.68
C ALA A 11 -10.28 -0.30 -3.82
N ARG A 12 -8.96 -0.53 -3.75
CA ARG A 12 -8.19 -1.45 -4.60
C ARG A 12 -7.02 -2.08 -3.84
N ALA A 13 -6.52 -3.22 -4.34
CA ALA A 13 -5.29 -3.86 -3.88
C ALA A 13 -4.45 -4.38 -5.06
N LEU A 14 -3.13 -4.20 -4.96
CA LEU A 14 -2.13 -4.75 -5.86
C LEU A 14 -1.29 -5.77 -5.09
N HIS A 15 -1.22 -7.00 -5.61
CA HIS A 15 -0.47 -8.08 -4.99
C HIS A 15 0.99 -8.01 -5.44
N LEU A 16 1.90 -8.14 -4.47
CA LEU A 16 3.32 -8.20 -4.74
C LEU A 16 3.74 -9.67 -4.82
N PHE A 17 4.71 -9.96 -5.68
CA PHE A 17 5.27 -11.28 -5.86
C PHE A 17 6.79 -11.20 -5.83
N GLU A 18 7.43 -12.20 -5.23
CA GLU A 18 8.87 -12.36 -5.24
C GLU A 18 9.18 -13.72 -5.88
N ASN A 19 9.84 -13.73 -7.04
CA ASN A 19 10.14 -14.94 -7.80
C ASN A 19 8.91 -15.86 -7.97
N ASP A 20 7.78 -15.27 -8.38
CA ASP A 20 6.47 -15.93 -8.56
C ASP A 20 5.80 -16.47 -7.29
N VAL A 21 6.35 -16.20 -6.10
CA VAL A 21 5.74 -16.55 -4.81
C VAL A 21 5.01 -15.33 -4.25
N ASP A 22 3.76 -15.51 -3.76
CA ASP A 22 3.02 -14.48 -3.02
C ASP A 22 3.55 -14.41 -1.57
N PRO A 23 4.29 -13.34 -1.19
CA PRO A 23 4.80 -13.17 0.17
C PRO A 23 3.75 -12.59 1.12
N LEU A 24 2.49 -12.48 0.68
CA LEU A 24 1.36 -11.87 1.38
C LEU A 24 1.46 -10.35 1.56
N TYR A 25 2.35 -9.67 0.83
CA TYR A 25 2.43 -8.22 0.80
C TYR A 25 1.61 -7.61 -0.32
N ARG A 26 0.97 -6.47 -0.02
CA ARG A 26 0.07 -5.75 -0.91
C ARG A 26 0.28 -4.26 -0.81
N ILE A 27 0.07 -3.56 -1.91
CA ILE A 27 -0.22 -2.13 -1.92
C ILE A 27 -1.74 -2.00 -1.97
N HIS A 28 -2.37 -1.42 -0.95
CA HIS A 28 -3.83 -1.34 -0.87
C HIS A 28 -4.33 -0.04 -0.26
N GLY A 29 -5.63 0.24 -0.46
CA GLY A 29 -6.31 1.39 0.15
C GLY A 29 -6.46 1.27 1.68
N CYS A 30 -6.96 2.33 2.31
CA CYS A 30 -7.24 2.36 3.74
C CYS A 30 -8.45 3.25 4.03
N ALA A 31 -9.44 2.69 4.71
CA ALA A 31 -10.69 3.33 5.11
C ALA A 31 -10.45 4.38 6.19
N SER A 32 -9.37 4.23 6.97
CA SER A 32 -8.98 5.16 8.02
C SER A 32 -7.74 5.94 7.61
N GLY A 33 -7.93 7.14 7.07
CA GLY A 33 -6.83 8.05 6.74
C GLY A 33 -5.92 8.38 7.95
N ARG A 34 -6.43 8.25 9.18
CA ARG A 34 -5.66 8.48 10.42
C ARG A 34 -4.57 7.43 10.66
N GLU A 35 -4.65 6.26 10.03
CA GLU A 35 -3.65 5.19 10.15
C GLU A 35 -2.51 5.34 9.14
N LEU A 36 -2.67 6.20 8.13
CA LEU A 36 -1.65 6.43 7.10
C LEU A 36 -0.47 7.24 7.66
N GLY A 37 0.72 6.99 7.10
CA GLY A 37 1.96 7.64 7.53
C GLY A 37 2.55 7.09 8.84
N LYS A 38 1.99 5.99 9.38
CA LYS A 38 2.43 5.37 10.63
C LYS A 38 2.93 3.94 10.41
N ALA A 39 3.82 3.49 11.29
CA ALA A 39 4.24 2.09 11.36
C ALA A 39 3.18 1.21 12.05
N ALA A 40 1.99 1.14 11.45
CA ALA A 40 0.80 0.49 12.01
C ALA A 40 0.26 -0.67 11.13
N SER A 41 0.98 -1.03 10.06
CA SER A 41 0.65 -2.19 9.23
C SER A 41 1.51 -3.40 9.59
N SER A 42 1.02 -4.60 9.31
CA SER A 42 1.80 -5.85 9.36
C SER A 42 2.72 -6.01 8.13
N GLY A 43 3.22 -4.89 7.59
CA GLY A 43 4.12 -4.83 6.44
C GLY A 43 3.48 -4.54 5.07
N CYS A 44 2.14 -4.58 4.94
CA CYS A 44 1.49 -4.05 3.73
C CYS A 44 1.65 -2.52 3.61
N ILE A 45 1.66 -2.03 2.37
CA ILE A 45 1.77 -0.61 2.05
C ILE A 45 0.37 -0.05 1.87
N ARG A 46 -0.04 0.83 2.78
CA ARG A 46 -1.37 1.46 2.76
C ARG A 46 -1.33 2.82 2.08
N ARG A 47 -2.36 3.13 1.32
CA ARG A 47 -2.58 4.44 0.69
C ARG A 47 -3.99 4.95 0.97
N PHE A 48 -4.24 6.22 0.70
CA PHE A 48 -5.62 6.69 0.61
C PHE A 48 -6.37 5.91 -0.47
N ASN A 49 -7.68 5.73 -0.28
CA ASN A 49 -8.50 4.98 -1.24
C ASN A 49 -8.44 5.56 -2.66
N GLN A 50 -8.44 6.88 -2.79
CA GLN A 50 -8.33 7.54 -4.10
C GLN A 50 -6.98 7.25 -4.78
N ASP A 51 -5.89 7.29 -4.02
CA ASP A 51 -4.54 6.99 -4.53
C ASP A 51 -4.38 5.51 -4.92
N ALA A 52 -5.03 4.62 -4.17
CA ALA A 52 -5.03 3.19 -4.48
C ALA A 52 -5.78 2.90 -5.78
N ILE A 53 -6.91 3.58 -6.02
CA ILE A 53 -7.65 3.51 -7.30
C ILE A 53 -6.79 4.06 -8.44
N ASP A 54 -6.26 5.27 -8.30
CA ASP A 54 -5.43 5.91 -9.33
C ASP A 54 -4.16 5.11 -9.67
N LEU A 55 -3.53 4.49 -8.66
CA LEU A 55 -2.41 3.60 -8.90
C LEU A 55 -2.84 2.32 -9.62
N HIS A 56 -3.93 1.69 -9.18
CA HIS A 56 -4.45 0.45 -9.77
C HIS A 56 -4.78 0.64 -11.25
N ASP A 57 -5.42 1.74 -11.62
CA ASP A 57 -5.85 1.99 -13.00
C ASP A 57 -4.68 2.23 -13.96
N ARG A 58 -3.50 2.57 -13.42
CA ARG A 58 -2.26 2.77 -14.19
C ARG A 58 -1.28 1.59 -14.08
N ALA A 59 -1.51 0.66 -13.17
CA ALA A 59 -0.59 -0.44 -12.91
C ALA A 59 -0.63 -1.46 -14.05
N ILE A 60 0.56 -1.85 -14.51
CA ILE A 60 0.72 -2.93 -15.48
C ILE A 60 1.13 -4.19 -14.71
N HIS A 61 0.58 -5.34 -15.08
CA HIS A 61 0.98 -6.62 -14.48
C HIS A 61 2.49 -6.84 -14.64
N SER A 62 3.13 -7.45 -13.63
CA SER A 62 4.57 -7.68 -13.59
C SER A 62 5.44 -6.40 -13.52
N THR A 63 4.86 -5.23 -13.26
CA THR A 63 5.62 -4.01 -12.96
C THR A 63 6.49 -4.24 -11.72
N SER A 64 7.79 -3.93 -11.82
CA SER A 64 8.72 -4.07 -10.69
C SER A 64 8.41 -3.07 -9.58
N VAL A 65 8.48 -3.53 -8.33
CA VAL A 65 8.36 -2.70 -7.13
C VAL A 65 9.64 -2.84 -6.31
N ILE A 66 10.29 -1.72 -6.02
CA ILE A 66 11.51 -1.67 -5.21
C ILE A 66 11.17 -0.95 -3.90
N VAL A 67 11.25 -1.66 -2.77
CA VAL A 67 11.00 -1.09 -1.44
C VAL A 67 12.33 -0.70 -0.82
N LEU A 68 12.52 0.60 -0.59
CA LEU A 68 13.72 1.13 0.07
C LEU A 68 13.53 1.15 1.59
N HIS A 69 14.64 1.11 2.33
CA HIS A 69 14.63 1.32 3.76
C HIS A 69 14.02 2.69 4.08
N SER A 70 13.26 2.77 5.18
CA SER A 70 12.68 4.02 5.64
C SER A 70 13.79 5.00 6.03
N MET A 71 14.08 5.92 5.12
CA MET A 71 14.96 7.05 5.35
C MET A 71 14.10 8.13 5.99
N LYS A 72 13.78 8.03 7.29
CA LYS A 72 13.20 9.19 7.98
C LYS A 72 14.30 10.24 8.02
N PRO A 73 14.21 11.36 7.27
CA PRO A 73 15.26 12.36 7.33
C PRO A 73 15.26 12.90 8.76
N ALA A 74 16.42 12.94 9.41
CA ALA A 74 16.53 13.45 10.79
C ALA A 74 15.89 14.84 10.94
N GLU A 75 15.96 15.63 9.87
CA GLU A 75 15.40 16.97 9.72
C GLU A 75 13.86 17.04 9.78
N LEU A 76 13.15 15.95 9.44
CA LEU A 76 11.68 15.88 9.47
C LEU A 76 11.14 15.23 10.76
N ALA A 77 12.02 14.85 11.71
CA ALA A 77 11.62 14.15 12.91
C ALA A 77 10.74 14.98 13.86
N GLY A 78 10.81 16.31 13.80
CA GLY A 78 10.03 17.24 14.64
C GLY A 78 8.80 17.86 13.98
N LEU A 79 8.49 17.52 12.73
CA LEU A 79 7.36 18.08 11.98
C LEU A 79 6.07 17.23 12.07
N TYR A 80 6.12 16.11 12.80
CA TYR A 80 5.00 15.20 13.04
C TYR A 80 4.93 14.76 14.51
#